data_AF-A0A931CEY1-F1
#
_entry.id   AF-A0A931CEY1-F1
#
_cell.length_a   1.000
_cell.length_b   1.000
_cell.length_c   1.000
_cell.angle_alpha   90.00
_cell.angle_beta   90.00
_cell.angle_gamma   90.00
#
_symmetry.space_group_name_H-M   'P 1'
#
loop_
_entity.id
_entity.type
_entity.pdbx_description
1 polymer ?
#
loop_
_entity_poly.entity_id
_entity_poly.type
_entity_poly.pdbx_seq_one_letter_code
_entity_poly.pdbx_strand_id
1 'polypeptide(L)'
;MVKFGVRVASAALLVAGAAAGVHLGDMRDVPRTQSAAAVEDALLKDRHNRNIAARAYRAQAEAQAAVKAAGQVKVAAGQARALEQKRKDKVAEQAKPTGSVPYTGKIPESCGEFKGNRATGCALMLKKGFAIAEFGCLDRLWDHESGWNHLAENPNSGAYGIPQAFPGTKMASAGADWRINAATQITWGLGYIKGRYKSPCGAWTYWQNHHSY
;
A
#
# COMPACT_ATOMS: atom_id res chain seq x y z
N MET A 1 3.37 19.48 -13.31
CA MET A 1 4.82 19.56 -12.98
C MET A 1 4.98 20.11 -11.58
N VAL A 2 5.32 19.32 -10.57
CA VAL A 2 5.94 19.81 -9.32
C VAL A 2 6.86 18.71 -8.77
N LYS A 3 8.15 19.04 -8.59
CA LYS A 3 9.21 18.19 -8.04
C LYS A 3 9.09 18.18 -6.51
N PHE A 4 9.05 17.01 -5.87
CA PHE A 4 9.15 16.91 -4.40
C PHE A 4 10.60 16.71 -3.99
N GLY A 5 11.19 17.78 -3.45
CA GLY A 5 12.52 17.80 -2.85
C GLY A 5 12.54 17.16 -1.47
N VAL A 6 13.57 16.35 -1.21
CA VAL A 6 13.87 15.78 0.11
C VAL A 6 14.55 16.86 0.95
N ARG A 7 13.95 17.25 2.07
CA ARG A 7 14.59 18.10 3.08
C ARG A 7 15.20 17.22 4.17
N VAL A 8 16.52 17.28 4.30
CA VAL A 8 17.26 16.65 5.40
C VAL A 8 17.21 17.61 6.59
N ALA A 9 16.66 17.16 7.72
CA ALA A 9 16.62 17.94 8.95
C ALA A 9 17.91 17.71 9.74
N SER A 10 18.76 18.74 9.82
CA SER A 10 19.93 18.77 10.69
C SER A 10 19.51 19.11 12.12
N ALA A 11 19.77 18.23 13.08
CA ALA A 11 19.56 18.50 14.51
C ALA A 11 20.91 18.85 15.17
N ALA A 12 21.15 20.14 15.38
CA ALA A 12 22.20 20.63 16.26
C ALA A 12 21.65 20.76 17.69
N LEU A 13 22.31 20.17 18.68
CA LEU A 13 21.99 20.33 20.10
C LEU A 13 23.23 20.86 20.85
N LEU A 14 23.20 22.16 21.15
CA LEU A 14 24.05 22.84 22.13
C LEU A 14 23.30 22.88 23.46
N VAL A 15 23.95 22.47 24.56
CA VAL A 15 23.48 22.80 25.91
C VAL A 15 24.67 23.22 26.78
N ALA A 16 24.61 24.47 27.23
CA ALA A 16 25.42 25.07 28.27
C ALA A 16 24.76 24.85 29.65
N GLY A 17 25.56 24.82 30.72
CA GLY A 17 25.06 24.82 32.09
C GLY A 17 26.16 25.10 33.10
N ALA A 18 26.20 26.34 33.59
CA ALA A 18 26.96 26.81 34.75
C ALA A 18 26.03 27.03 35.96
N ALA A 19 26.63 27.26 37.15
CA ALA A 19 26.05 27.54 38.49
C ALA A 19 25.83 26.30 39.38
N ALA A 20 26.02 26.27 40.70
CA ALA A 20 26.34 27.21 41.79
C ALA A 20 27.06 26.37 42.89
N GLY A 21 27.60 26.82 44.03
CA GLY A 21 27.55 28.07 44.78
C GLY A 21 28.35 27.85 46.08
N VAL A 22 28.83 28.95 46.65
CA VAL A 22 29.70 29.06 47.82
C VAL A 22 28.94 28.66 49.10
N HIS A 23 29.56 27.83 49.96
CA HIS A 23 29.21 27.75 51.38
C HIS A 23 30.47 27.96 52.23
N LEU A 24 30.52 29.10 52.92
CA LEU A 24 31.50 29.42 53.95
C LEU A 24 31.02 28.82 55.28
N GLY A 25 31.93 28.17 56.02
CA GLY A 25 31.68 27.68 57.37
C GLY A 25 33.00 27.33 58.06
N ASP A 26 33.34 28.12 59.08
CA ASP A 26 34.50 28.02 59.97
C ASP A 26 34.82 26.59 60.44
N MET A 27 36.09 26.17 60.32
CA MET A 27 36.83 25.45 61.36
C MET A 27 38.34 25.64 61.16
N ARG A 28 38.97 26.22 62.17
CA ARG A 28 40.42 26.32 62.32
C ARG A 28 40.97 24.96 62.74
N ASP A 29 41.55 24.27 61.78
CA ASP A 29 42.64 23.30 61.97
C ASP A 29 43.53 23.46 60.74
N VAL A 30 44.79 23.89 60.92
CA VAL A 30 45.76 23.98 59.81
C VAL A 30 46.45 22.61 59.69
N PRO A 31 46.14 21.77 58.69
CA PRO A 31 46.90 20.56 58.46
C PRO A 31 48.16 20.94 57.70
N ARG A 32 49.31 20.47 58.20
CA ARG A 32 50.58 20.24 57.50
C ARG A 32 50.61 20.77 56.05
N THR A 33 51.26 21.92 55.84
CA THR A 33 51.39 22.60 54.54
C THR A 33 51.87 21.62 53.47
N GLN A 34 50.96 21.19 52.58
CA GLN A 34 51.33 20.45 51.38
C GLN A 34 52.04 21.43 50.44
N SER A 35 53.17 21.03 49.87
CA SER A 35 53.89 21.84 48.87
C SER A 35 53.00 22.07 47.65
N ALA A 36 53.11 23.22 46.98
CA ALA A 36 52.39 23.52 45.73
C ALA A 36 52.40 22.31 44.76
N ALA A 37 53.57 21.72 44.50
CA ALA A 37 53.71 20.53 43.64
C ALA A 37 52.76 19.34 43.95
N ALA A 38 52.38 19.13 45.21
CA ALA A 38 51.43 18.08 45.61
C ALA A 38 49.97 18.45 45.26
N VAL A 39 49.64 19.74 45.29
CA VAL A 39 48.33 20.27 44.91
C VAL A 39 48.16 20.21 43.38
N GLU A 40 49.20 20.58 42.62
CA GLU A 40 49.24 20.44 41.16
C GLU A 40 49.10 18.99 40.70
N ASP A 41 49.81 18.04 41.31
CA ASP A 41 49.70 16.60 41.00
C ASP A 41 48.29 16.07 41.30
N ALA A 42 47.69 16.48 42.43
CA ALA A 42 46.32 16.12 42.77
C ALA A 42 45.29 16.69 41.77
N LEU A 43 45.47 17.93 41.32
CA LEU A 43 44.62 18.57 40.31
C LEU A 43 44.76 17.92 38.92
N LEU A 44 45.96 17.49 38.54
CA LEU A 44 46.18 16.75 37.29
C LEU A 44 45.52 15.38 37.33
N LYS A 45 45.62 14.66 38.46
CA LYS A 45 44.92 13.39 38.68
C LYS A 45 43.40 13.54 38.64
N ASP A 46 42.85 14.57 39.27
CA ASP A 46 41.40 14.86 39.21
C ASP A 46 40.94 15.17 37.77
N ARG A 47 41.67 16.01 37.02
CA ARG A 47 41.38 16.25 35.59
C ARG A 47 41.46 14.98 34.76
N HIS A 48 42.47 14.15 34.99
CA HIS A 48 42.61 12.87 34.31
C HIS A 48 41.39 11.99 34.58
N ASN A 49 40.99 11.84 35.84
CA ASN A 49 39.85 11.03 36.24
C ASN A 49 38.53 11.54 35.66
N ARG A 50 38.31 12.87 35.64
CA ARG A 50 37.13 13.49 35.00
C ARG A 50 37.12 13.26 33.49
N ASN A 51 38.27 13.33 32.83
CA ASN A 51 38.39 13.05 31.40
C ASN A 51 38.10 11.58 31.07
N ILE A 52 38.55 10.65 31.91
CA ILE A 52 38.24 9.22 31.75
C ILE A 52 36.74 8.96 31.93
N ALA A 53 36.13 9.53 32.97
CA ALA A 53 34.69 9.41 33.18
C ALA A 53 33.89 10.00 32.01
N ALA A 54 34.25 11.20 31.53
CA ALA A 54 33.60 11.84 30.40
C ALA A 54 33.73 11.02 29.09
N ARG A 55 34.89 10.40 28.86
CA ARG A 55 35.09 9.48 27.72
C ARG A 55 34.23 8.22 27.84
N ALA A 56 34.12 7.64 29.03
CA ALA A 56 33.26 6.48 29.26
C ALA A 56 31.78 6.80 29.00
N TYR A 57 31.28 7.95 29.48
CA TYR A 57 29.91 8.40 29.20
C TYR A 57 29.67 8.67 27.71
N ARG A 58 30.62 9.31 27.01
CA ARG A 58 30.52 9.53 25.56
C ARG A 58 30.51 8.22 24.79
N ALA A 59 31.40 7.27 25.13
CA ALA A 59 31.44 5.96 24.50
C ALA A 59 30.12 5.18 24.70
N GLN A 60 29.51 5.25 25.89
CA GLN A 60 28.20 4.64 26.15
C GLN A 60 27.08 5.32 25.33
N ALA A 61 27.07 6.65 25.26
CA ALA A 61 26.09 7.40 24.48
C ALA A 61 26.22 7.11 22.96
N GLU A 62 27.44 7.07 22.45
CA GLU A 62 27.74 6.71 21.05
C GLU A 62 27.33 5.26 20.74
N ALA A 63 27.61 4.31 21.64
CA ALA A 63 27.18 2.93 21.49
C ALA A 63 25.65 2.80 21.46
N GLN A 64 24.93 3.50 22.34
CA GLN A 64 23.47 3.51 22.32
C GLN A 64 22.91 4.18 21.06
N ALA A 65 23.52 5.27 20.60
CA ALA A 65 23.15 5.93 19.35
C ALA A 65 23.36 4.99 18.15
N ALA A 66 24.49 4.26 18.12
CA ALA A 66 24.78 3.27 17.09
C ALA A 66 23.77 2.11 17.08
N VAL A 67 23.37 1.59 18.25
CA VAL A 67 22.35 0.54 18.37
C VAL A 67 20.99 1.05 17.87
N LYS A 68 20.58 2.27 18.22
CA LYS A 68 19.33 2.88 17.74
C LYS A 68 19.35 3.09 16.23
N ALA A 69 20.45 3.62 15.69
CA ALA A 69 20.64 3.81 14.25
C ALA A 69 20.57 2.48 13.49
N ALA A 70 21.23 1.43 14.00
CA ALA A 70 21.17 0.09 13.42
C ALA A 70 19.75 -0.49 13.45
N GLY A 71 18.97 -0.24 14.51
CA GLY A 71 17.56 -0.61 14.61
C GLY A 71 16.70 0.06 13.54
N GLN A 72 16.87 1.37 13.34
CA GLN A 72 16.14 2.14 12.32
C GLN A 72 16.46 1.67 10.90
N VAL A 73 17.72 1.35 10.60
CA VAL A 73 18.13 0.79 9.30
C VAL A 73 17.46 -0.56 9.04
N LYS A 74 17.36 -1.42 10.04
CA LYS A 74 16.66 -2.72 9.91
C LYS A 74 15.17 -2.56 9.65
N VAL A 75 14.51 -1.62 10.32
CA VAL A 75 13.08 -1.33 10.10
C VAL A 75 12.85 -0.79 8.69
N ALA A 76 13.65 0.19 8.25
CA ALA A 76 13.56 0.74 6.90
C ALA A 76 13.82 -0.33 5.82
N ALA A 77 14.81 -1.20 6.03
CA ALA A 77 15.08 -2.32 5.12
C ALA A 77 13.92 -3.34 5.09
N GLY A 78 13.27 -3.62 6.23
CA GLY A 78 12.08 -4.46 6.30
C GLY A 78 10.89 -3.87 5.54
N GLN A 79 10.65 -2.57 5.68
CA GLN A 79 9.60 -1.85 4.95
C GLN A 79 9.86 -1.83 3.44
N ALA A 80 11.12 -1.63 3.02
CA ALA A 80 11.52 -1.68 1.62
C ALA A 80 11.30 -3.08 1.01
N ARG A 81 11.64 -4.15 1.74
CA ARG A 81 11.38 -5.54 1.32
C ARG A 81 9.88 -5.84 1.22
N ALA A 82 9.07 -5.36 2.15
CA ALA A 82 7.62 -5.53 2.12
C ALA A 82 6.99 -4.79 0.93
N LEU A 83 7.48 -3.60 0.59
CA LEU A 83 7.02 -2.85 -0.59
C LEU A 83 7.42 -3.56 -1.89
N GLU A 84 8.64 -4.09 -1.96
CA GLU A 84 9.11 -4.86 -3.11
C GLU A 84 8.30 -6.15 -3.28
N GLN A 85 7.98 -6.86 -2.18
CA GLN A 85 7.15 -8.05 -2.24
C GLN A 85 5.75 -7.72 -2.76
N LYS A 86 5.11 -6.65 -2.24
CA LYS A 86 3.82 -6.16 -2.78
C LYS A 86 3.89 -5.80 -4.26
N ARG A 87 5.04 -5.28 -4.73
CA ARG A 87 5.27 -4.98 -6.15
C ARG A 87 5.40 -6.26 -6.98
N LYS A 88 6.09 -7.28 -6.46
CA LYS A 88 6.21 -8.60 -7.07
C LYS A 88 4.89 -9.34 -7.12
N ASP A 89 4.07 -9.27 -6.08
CA ASP A 89 2.74 -9.89 -6.05
C ASP A 89 1.81 -9.22 -7.08
N LYS A 90 1.89 -7.89 -7.24
CA LYS A 90 1.23 -7.16 -8.33
C LYS A 90 1.72 -7.60 -9.71
N VAL A 91 3.02 -7.83 -9.88
CA VAL A 91 3.61 -8.31 -11.15
C VAL A 91 3.26 -9.77 -11.42
N ALA A 92 3.15 -10.63 -10.40
CA ALA A 92 2.75 -12.03 -10.52
C ALA A 92 1.26 -12.19 -10.83
N GLU A 93 0.41 -11.33 -10.27
CA GLU A 93 -0.99 -11.23 -10.69
C GLU A 93 -1.14 -10.71 -12.13
N GLN A 94 -0.15 -9.93 -12.60
CA GLN A 94 0.00 -9.48 -13.99
C GLN A 94 0.77 -10.46 -14.89
N ALA A 95 1.24 -11.61 -14.37
CA ALA A 95 1.76 -12.69 -15.20
C ALA A 95 0.57 -13.38 -15.87
N LYS A 96 0.11 -12.75 -16.96
CA LYS A 96 -1.08 -13.09 -17.72
C LYS A 96 -0.92 -14.49 -18.33
N PRO A 97 -1.87 -15.42 -18.12
CA PRO A 97 -2.08 -16.47 -19.09
C PRO A 97 -2.42 -15.82 -20.45
N THR A 98 -1.66 -16.18 -21.48
CA THR A 98 -1.78 -15.63 -22.83
C THR A 98 -2.83 -16.42 -23.61
N GLY A 99 -4.11 -16.17 -23.35
CA GLY A 99 -5.17 -16.79 -24.14
C GLY A 99 -6.55 -16.53 -23.54
N SER A 100 -7.51 -16.19 -24.38
CA SER A 100 -8.92 -16.16 -23.99
C SER A 100 -9.42 -17.58 -23.79
N VAL A 101 -10.19 -17.83 -22.72
CA VAL A 101 -10.89 -19.11 -22.54
C VAL A 101 -12.25 -19.01 -23.25
N PRO A 102 -12.51 -19.84 -24.28
CA PRO A 102 -13.79 -19.81 -24.97
C PRO A 102 -14.91 -20.36 -24.07
N TYR A 103 -16.09 -19.77 -24.17
CA TYR A 103 -17.29 -20.31 -23.54
C TYR A 103 -17.73 -21.58 -24.29
N THR A 104 -17.91 -22.68 -23.55
CA THR A 104 -18.24 -24.00 -24.12
C THR A 104 -19.71 -24.38 -23.97
N GLY A 105 -20.52 -23.54 -23.33
CA GLY A 105 -21.94 -23.82 -23.14
C GLY A 105 -22.78 -23.56 -24.40
N LYS A 106 -23.97 -24.16 -24.44
CA LYS A 106 -24.93 -23.96 -25.54
C LYS A 106 -25.43 -22.51 -25.55
N ILE A 107 -25.43 -21.89 -26.73
CA ILE A 107 -26.10 -20.61 -26.99
C ILE A 107 -27.54 -20.89 -27.40
N PRO A 108 -28.56 -20.39 -26.67
CA PRO A 108 -29.95 -20.51 -27.07
C PRO A 108 -30.23 -19.82 -28.41
N GLU A 109 -31.22 -20.30 -29.15
CA GLU A 109 -31.62 -19.72 -30.45
C GLU A 109 -32.04 -18.24 -30.32
N SER A 110 -32.69 -17.88 -29.20
CA SER A 110 -33.03 -16.49 -28.86
C SER A 110 -31.82 -15.56 -28.70
N CYS A 111 -30.61 -16.11 -28.65
CA CYS A 111 -29.35 -15.37 -28.60
C CYS A 111 -28.52 -15.52 -29.89
N GLY A 112 -29.05 -16.21 -30.91
CA GLY A 112 -28.32 -16.58 -32.12
C GLY A 112 -27.95 -15.42 -33.04
N GLU A 113 -28.62 -14.27 -32.89
CA GLU A 113 -28.27 -13.04 -33.61
C GLU A 113 -26.99 -12.38 -33.07
N PHE A 114 -26.64 -12.65 -31.81
CA PHE A 114 -25.45 -12.09 -31.17
C PHE A 114 -24.20 -12.93 -31.47
N LYS A 115 -23.04 -12.29 -31.42
CA LYS A 115 -21.74 -12.94 -31.68
C LYS A 115 -20.75 -12.72 -30.54
N GLY A 116 -19.77 -13.62 -30.43
CA GLY A 116 -18.68 -13.51 -29.46
C GLY A 116 -19.18 -13.34 -28.02
N ASN A 117 -18.62 -12.37 -27.30
CA ASN A 117 -18.96 -12.12 -25.90
C ASN A 117 -20.42 -11.74 -25.67
N ARG A 118 -21.07 -11.09 -26.65
CA ARG A 118 -22.51 -10.77 -26.57
C ARG A 118 -23.39 -12.02 -26.58
N ALA A 119 -23.07 -13.00 -27.42
CA ALA A 119 -23.78 -14.28 -27.46
C ALA A 119 -23.67 -15.01 -26.11
N THR A 120 -22.46 -15.10 -25.58
CA THR A 120 -22.19 -15.65 -24.24
C THR A 120 -22.93 -14.88 -23.15
N GLY A 121 -22.93 -13.55 -23.25
CA GLY A 121 -23.67 -12.63 -22.38
C GLY A 121 -25.16 -12.94 -22.34
N CYS A 122 -25.79 -13.01 -23.51
CA CYS A 122 -27.20 -13.33 -23.65
C CYS A 122 -27.53 -14.70 -23.05
N ALA A 123 -26.75 -15.73 -23.39
CA ALA A 123 -26.96 -17.09 -22.86
C ALA A 123 -26.85 -17.15 -21.32
N LEU A 124 -25.83 -16.50 -20.75
CA LEU A 124 -25.62 -16.48 -19.30
C LEU A 124 -26.65 -15.61 -18.57
N MET A 125 -27.11 -14.53 -19.19
CA MET A 125 -28.18 -13.67 -18.67
C MET A 125 -29.48 -14.46 -18.52
N LEU A 126 -29.86 -15.23 -19.55
CA LEU A 126 -31.03 -16.12 -19.49
C LEU A 126 -30.85 -17.18 -18.40
N LYS A 127 -29.66 -17.81 -18.31
CA LYS A 127 -29.34 -18.78 -17.26
C LYS A 127 -29.43 -18.17 -15.85
N LYS A 128 -29.15 -16.87 -15.69
CA LYS A 128 -29.27 -16.13 -14.43
C LYS A 128 -30.74 -15.85 -14.03
N GLY A 129 -31.67 -16.07 -14.96
CA GLY A 129 -33.11 -15.85 -14.79
C GLY A 129 -33.57 -14.45 -15.17
N PHE A 130 -32.79 -13.70 -15.96
CA PHE A 130 -33.25 -12.44 -16.52
C PHE A 130 -34.03 -12.68 -17.82
N ALA A 131 -34.98 -11.79 -18.13
CA ALA A 131 -35.80 -11.89 -19.34
C ALA A 131 -35.03 -11.40 -20.56
N ILE A 132 -35.17 -12.08 -21.71
CA ILE A 132 -34.48 -11.70 -22.96
C ILE A 132 -34.68 -10.23 -23.35
N ALA A 133 -35.85 -9.66 -23.04
CA ALA A 133 -36.18 -8.27 -23.30
C ALA A 133 -35.22 -7.27 -22.61
N GLU A 134 -34.54 -7.67 -21.52
CA GLU A 134 -33.58 -6.81 -20.83
C GLU A 134 -32.18 -6.81 -21.47
N PHE A 135 -31.95 -7.65 -22.48
CA PHE A 135 -30.62 -7.78 -23.09
C PHE A 135 -30.18 -6.48 -23.76
N GLY A 136 -31.10 -5.72 -24.37
CA GLY A 136 -30.77 -4.41 -24.94
C GLY A 136 -30.27 -3.40 -23.91
N CYS A 137 -30.72 -3.49 -22.65
CA CYS A 137 -30.16 -2.67 -21.55
C CYS A 137 -28.77 -3.13 -21.15
N LEU A 138 -28.57 -4.46 -21.04
CA LEU A 138 -27.26 -5.04 -20.74
C LEU A 138 -26.23 -4.71 -21.83
N ASP A 139 -26.64 -4.80 -23.09
CA ASP A 139 -25.79 -4.54 -24.24
C ASP A 139 -25.29 -3.10 -24.24
N ARG A 140 -26.20 -2.12 -24.11
CA ARG A 140 -25.80 -0.70 -24.00
C ARG A 140 -24.89 -0.45 -22.80
N LEU A 141 -25.24 -1.02 -21.65
CA LEU A 141 -24.46 -0.86 -20.42
C LEU A 141 -23.02 -1.34 -20.63
N TRP A 142 -22.82 -2.60 -21.03
CA TRP A 142 -21.48 -3.16 -21.17
C TRP A 142 -20.74 -2.72 -22.43
N ASP A 143 -21.45 -2.25 -23.45
CA ASP A 143 -20.83 -1.55 -24.58
C ASP A 143 -20.19 -0.23 -24.13
N HIS A 144 -20.88 0.57 -23.31
CA HIS A 144 -20.32 1.79 -22.73
C HIS A 144 -19.16 1.53 -21.76
N GLU A 145 -19.22 0.44 -20.99
CA GLU A 145 -18.17 0.11 -20.02
C GLU A 145 -16.89 -0.40 -20.70
N SER A 146 -17.01 -1.24 -21.72
CA SER A 146 -15.84 -1.94 -22.28
C SER A 146 -15.92 -2.30 -23.76
N GLY A 147 -17.03 -1.98 -24.45
CA GLY A 147 -17.29 -2.51 -25.79
C GLY A 147 -17.38 -4.04 -25.81
N TRP A 148 -17.80 -4.66 -24.69
CA TRP A 148 -17.75 -6.11 -24.46
C TRP A 148 -16.34 -6.73 -24.52
N ASN A 149 -15.28 -5.94 -24.35
CA ASN A 149 -13.92 -6.46 -24.34
C ASN A 149 -13.52 -6.99 -22.95
N HIS A 150 -13.41 -8.31 -22.82
CA HIS A 150 -12.97 -8.97 -21.59
C HIS A 150 -11.53 -8.67 -21.17
N LEU A 151 -10.72 -8.05 -22.03
CA LEU A 151 -9.37 -7.59 -21.72
C LEU A 151 -9.30 -6.07 -21.50
N ALA A 152 -10.43 -5.36 -21.51
CA ALA A 152 -10.46 -3.93 -21.26
C ALA A 152 -9.96 -3.61 -19.85
N GLU A 153 -8.99 -2.71 -19.76
CA GLU A 153 -8.45 -2.21 -18.50
C GLU A 153 -8.40 -0.69 -18.58
N ASN A 154 -9.05 -0.02 -17.63
CA ASN A 154 -8.94 1.43 -17.50
C ASN A 154 -7.60 1.75 -16.82
N PRO A 155 -6.65 2.42 -17.50
CA PRO A 155 -5.30 2.63 -16.95
C PRO A 155 -5.28 3.59 -15.75
N ASN A 156 -6.30 4.45 -15.61
CA ASN A 156 -6.36 5.44 -14.54
C ASN A 156 -6.97 4.84 -13.26
N SER A 157 -8.05 4.06 -13.39
CA SER A 157 -8.75 3.47 -12.24
C SER A 157 -8.34 2.03 -11.93
N GLY A 158 -7.87 1.27 -12.91
CA GLY A 158 -7.65 -0.17 -12.80
C GLY A 158 -8.94 -1.00 -12.86
N ALA A 159 -10.05 -0.43 -13.30
CA ALA A 159 -11.27 -1.19 -13.60
C ALA A 159 -11.01 -2.17 -14.74
N TYR A 160 -11.54 -3.40 -14.63
CA TYR A 160 -11.18 -4.49 -15.53
C TYR A 160 -12.37 -5.29 -16.09
N GLY A 161 -12.21 -5.73 -17.33
CA GLY A 161 -13.07 -6.70 -18.01
C GLY A 161 -14.37 -6.11 -18.52
N ILE A 162 -15.26 -7.00 -18.99
CA ILE A 162 -16.58 -6.66 -19.54
C ILE A 162 -17.39 -5.75 -18.60
N PRO A 163 -17.52 -6.07 -17.29
CA PRO A 163 -18.33 -5.26 -16.39
C PRO A 163 -17.58 -4.06 -15.79
N GLN A 164 -16.32 -3.83 -16.16
CA GLN A 164 -15.42 -2.84 -15.55
C GLN A 164 -15.40 -2.90 -14.01
N ALA A 165 -15.17 -4.11 -13.47
CA ALA A 165 -15.15 -4.32 -12.03
C ALA A 165 -13.98 -3.58 -11.36
N PHE A 166 -14.25 -2.90 -10.25
CA PHE A 166 -13.23 -2.23 -9.43
C PHE A 166 -13.28 -2.66 -7.94
N PRO A 167 -12.18 -3.23 -7.40
CA PRO A 167 -11.06 -3.82 -8.14
C PRO A 167 -11.51 -5.05 -8.96
N GLY A 168 -10.81 -5.32 -10.07
CA GLY A 168 -11.10 -6.46 -10.95
C GLY A 168 -11.08 -7.82 -10.24
N THR A 169 -10.26 -7.95 -9.18
CA THR A 169 -10.13 -9.15 -8.34
C THR A 169 -11.42 -9.62 -7.70
N LYS A 170 -12.45 -8.77 -7.61
CA LYS A 170 -13.78 -9.18 -7.17
C LYS A 170 -14.37 -10.29 -8.04
N MET A 171 -13.99 -10.36 -9.32
CA MET A 171 -14.45 -11.39 -10.24
C MET A 171 -13.90 -12.79 -9.93
N ALA A 172 -12.88 -12.90 -9.08
CA ALA A 172 -12.34 -14.19 -8.64
C ALA A 172 -13.38 -15.06 -7.91
N SER A 173 -14.44 -14.47 -7.36
CA SER A 173 -15.53 -15.22 -6.74
C SER A 173 -16.39 -16.00 -7.76
N ALA A 174 -16.32 -15.66 -9.05
CA ALA A 174 -16.97 -16.39 -10.12
C ALA A 174 -16.05 -17.43 -10.79
N GLY A 175 -14.73 -17.31 -10.62
CA GLY A 175 -13.75 -18.23 -11.18
C GLY A 175 -12.32 -17.67 -11.12
N ALA A 176 -11.33 -18.55 -10.92
CA ALA A 176 -9.92 -18.14 -10.82
C ALA A 176 -9.35 -17.58 -12.13
N ASP A 177 -9.97 -17.91 -13.27
CA ASP A 177 -9.60 -17.49 -14.62
C ASP A 177 -10.24 -16.16 -15.06
N TRP A 178 -10.85 -15.42 -14.12
CA TRP A 178 -11.59 -14.17 -14.37
C TRP A 178 -10.85 -13.16 -15.24
N ARG A 179 -9.51 -13.16 -15.19
CA ARG A 179 -8.71 -12.20 -15.96
C ARG A 179 -8.73 -12.47 -17.47
N ILE A 180 -9.03 -13.69 -17.90
CA ILE A 180 -8.97 -14.09 -19.32
C ILE A 180 -10.20 -14.83 -19.83
N ASN A 181 -11.17 -15.11 -18.94
CA ASN A 181 -12.39 -15.80 -19.29
C ASN A 181 -13.58 -14.83 -19.29
N ALA A 182 -14.10 -14.51 -20.48
CA ALA A 182 -15.26 -13.65 -20.64
C ALA A 182 -16.51 -14.21 -19.93
N ALA A 183 -16.74 -15.52 -19.96
CA ALA A 183 -17.87 -16.15 -19.28
C ALA A 183 -17.81 -15.97 -17.75
N THR A 184 -16.60 -16.05 -17.17
CA THR A 184 -16.37 -15.80 -15.74
C THR A 184 -16.71 -14.34 -15.39
N GLN A 185 -16.22 -13.38 -16.19
CA GLN A 185 -16.51 -11.95 -15.99
C GLN A 185 -18.01 -11.64 -16.11
N ILE A 186 -18.66 -12.17 -17.15
CA ILE A 186 -20.11 -12.02 -17.38
C ILE A 186 -20.90 -12.62 -16.22
N THR A 187 -20.53 -13.81 -15.75
CA THR A 187 -21.23 -14.48 -14.64
C THR A 187 -21.18 -13.65 -13.36
N TRP A 188 -20.01 -13.07 -13.07
CA TRP A 188 -19.84 -12.14 -11.95
C TRP A 188 -20.68 -10.88 -12.13
N GLY A 189 -20.56 -10.21 -13.28
CA GLY A 189 -21.27 -8.96 -13.59
C GLY A 189 -22.78 -9.12 -13.50
N LEU A 190 -23.34 -10.19 -14.05
CA LEU A 190 -24.77 -10.52 -13.92
C LEU A 190 -25.18 -10.78 -12.47
N GLY A 191 -24.30 -11.36 -11.65
CA GLY A 191 -24.53 -11.53 -10.21
C GLY A 191 -24.61 -10.19 -9.48
N TYR A 192 -23.69 -9.29 -9.79
CA TYR A 192 -23.66 -7.94 -9.23
C TYR A 192 -24.90 -7.13 -9.64
N ILE A 193 -25.27 -7.16 -10.92
CA ILE A 193 -26.51 -6.55 -11.43
C ILE A 193 -27.73 -7.06 -10.66
N LYS A 194 -27.86 -8.38 -10.50
CA LYS A 194 -28.99 -8.99 -9.79
C LYS A 194 -29.07 -8.54 -8.32
N GLY A 195 -27.92 -8.51 -7.64
CA GLY A 195 -27.86 -8.15 -6.22
C GLY A 195 -28.24 -6.69 -5.97
N ARG A 196 -27.63 -5.79 -6.76
CA ARG A 196 -27.68 -4.34 -6.52
C ARG A 196 -28.81 -3.63 -7.26
N TYR A 197 -29.05 -3.98 -8.52
CA TYR A 197 -30.01 -3.28 -9.39
C TYR A 197 -31.25 -4.08 -9.71
N LYS A 198 -31.30 -5.35 -9.26
CA LYS A 198 -32.37 -6.32 -9.49
C LYS A 198 -32.49 -6.78 -10.95
N SER A 199 -32.19 -5.94 -11.92
CA SER A 199 -32.28 -6.25 -13.35
C SER A 199 -31.26 -5.46 -14.21
N PRO A 200 -30.89 -5.94 -15.41
CA PRO A 200 -30.03 -5.19 -16.33
C PRO A 200 -30.61 -3.82 -16.73
N CYS A 201 -31.93 -3.71 -16.90
CA CYS A 201 -32.53 -2.40 -17.16
C CYS A 201 -32.49 -1.49 -15.93
N GLY A 202 -32.65 -2.03 -14.72
CA GLY A 202 -32.40 -1.26 -13.49
C GLY A 202 -30.97 -0.73 -13.41
N ALA A 203 -29.98 -1.54 -13.80
CA ALA A 203 -28.58 -1.13 -13.84
C ALA A 203 -28.34 -0.05 -14.90
N TRP A 204 -28.89 -0.21 -16.11
CA TRP A 204 -28.79 0.78 -17.19
C TRP A 204 -29.44 2.12 -16.81
N THR A 205 -30.61 2.10 -16.17
CA THR A 205 -31.25 3.33 -15.66
C THR A 205 -30.37 4.02 -14.62
N TYR A 206 -29.75 3.28 -13.70
CA TYR A 206 -28.83 3.86 -12.74
C TYR A 206 -27.60 4.47 -13.43
N TRP A 207 -27.03 3.77 -14.41
CA TRP A 207 -25.88 4.23 -15.18
C TRP A 207 -26.15 5.53 -15.93
N GLN A 208 -27.32 5.69 -16.55
CA GLN A 208 -27.68 6.93 -17.26
C GLN A 208 -27.67 8.17 -16.34
N ASN A 209 -27.88 7.98 -15.03
CA ASN A 209 -27.92 9.05 -14.04
C ASN A 209 -26.57 9.28 -13.33
N HIS A 210 -25.70 8.26 -13.26
CA HIS A 210 -24.49 8.30 -12.42
C HIS A 210 -23.20 7.96 -13.16
N HIS A 211 -23.28 7.53 -14.42
CA HIS A 211 -22.16 7.05 -15.25
C HIS A 211 -21.32 5.95 -14.58
N SER A 212 -21.96 5.19 -13.71
CA SER A 212 -21.44 3.99 -13.02
C SER A 212 -22.62 3.11 -12.65
N TYR A 213 -22.37 1.81 -12.43
CA TYR A 213 -23.37 0.86 -11.97
C TYR A 213 -22.74 -0.21 -11.08
#